data_AF-A0A946ZQH7-F1
#
_entry.id   AF-A0A946ZQH7-F1
#
_cell.length_a   1.000
_cell.length_b   1.000
_cell.length_c   1.000
_cell.angle_alpha   90.00
_cell.angle_beta   90.00
_cell.angle_gamma   90.00
#
_symmetry.space_group_name_H-M   'P 1'
#
loop_
_entity.id
_entity.type
_entity.pdbx_description
1 polymer ?
#
loop_
_entity_poly.entity_id
_entity_poly.type
_entity_poly.pdbx_seq_one_letter_code
_entity_poly.pdbx_strand_id
1 'polypeptide(L)' 'MKDHQLHKRADKPSSHTLSEVREKSRPLKLSGLEPLVITPESNFINVGERTNVAGSRKFL' A
#
# COMPACT_ATOMS: atom_id res chain seq x y z
N MET A 1 -9.75 -15.24 50.44
CA MET A 1 -10.52 -15.45 49.19
C MET A 1 -10.69 -14.06 48.58
N LYS A 2 -10.28 -13.89 47.32
CA LYS A 2 -10.05 -12.58 46.71
C LYS A 2 -11.36 -12.06 46.10
N ASP A 3 -11.92 -10.99 46.66
CA ASP A 3 -13.03 -10.28 46.02
C ASP A 3 -12.46 -9.42 44.89
N HIS A 4 -12.69 -9.91 43.68
CA HIS A 4 -12.26 -9.36 42.41
C HIS A 4 -13.15 -8.14 42.06
N GLN A 5 -12.89 -6.98 42.68
CA GLN A 5 -13.53 -5.73 42.22
C GLN A 5 -12.77 -5.17 41.03
N LEU A 6 -13.24 -5.54 39.84
CA LEU A 6 -12.91 -4.90 38.57
C LEU A 6 -13.23 -3.40 38.68
N HIS A 7 -12.19 -2.58 38.86
CA HIS A 7 -12.25 -1.19 38.47
C HIS A 7 -12.40 -1.15 36.96
N LYS A 8 -13.64 -0.93 36.49
CA LYS A 8 -13.93 -0.62 35.10
C LYS A 8 -13.13 0.64 34.77
N ARG A 9 -12.02 0.48 34.03
CA ARG A 9 -11.40 1.61 33.33
C ARG A 9 -12.45 2.10 32.35
N ALA A 10 -13.10 3.22 32.67
CA ALA A 10 -13.69 4.04 31.64
C ALA A 10 -12.51 4.60 30.85
N ASP A 11 -12.00 3.82 29.90
CA ASP A 11 -11.14 4.35 28.85
C ASP A 11 -12.01 5.32 28.07
N LYS A 12 -11.93 6.60 28.46
CA LYS A 12 -12.32 7.75 27.67
C LYS A 12 -11.92 7.41 26.23
N PRO A 13 -12.84 7.38 25.24
CA PRO A 13 -12.42 7.13 23.88
C PRO A 13 -11.35 8.17 23.59
N SER A 14 -10.10 7.71 23.43
CA SER A 14 -9.03 8.57 22.95
C SER A 14 -9.60 9.21 21.72
N SER A 15 -9.71 10.54 21.74
CA SER A 15 -10.26 11.33 20.67
C SER A 15 -9.56 10.90 19.39
N HIS A 16 -10.15 9.95 18.67
CA HIS A 16 -9.74 9.61 17.33
C HIS A 16 -10.23 10.80 16.53
N THR A 17 -9.39 11.83 16.49
CA THR A 17 -9.46 12.83 15.46
C THR A 17 -9.45 12.03 14.18
N LEU A 18 -10.60 11.92 13.51
CA LEU A 18 -10.68 11.46 12.14
C LEU A 18 -9.81 12.47 11.38
N SER A 19 -8.54 12.12 11.19
CA SER A 19 -7.70 12.88 10.28
C SER A 19 -8.49 12.89 8.98
N GLU A 20 -8.83 14.09 8.51
CA GLU A 20 -9.40 14.24 7.17
C GLU A 20 -8.44 13.53 6.23
N VAL A 21 -8.79 12.31 5.84
CA VAL A 21 -8.04 11.56 4.84
C VAL A 21 -8.38 12.27 3.54
N ARG A 22 -7.72 13.39 3.31
CA ARG A 22 -7.57 13.92 1.96
C ARG A 22 -7.06 12.74 1.15
N GLU A 23 -7.88 12.26 0.22
CA GLU A 23 -7.56 11.28 -0.81
C GLU A 23 -6.36 11.81 -1.61
N LYS A 24 -5.18 11.69 -1.02
CA LYS A 24 -3.92 12.06 -1.65
C LYS A 24 -3.63 10.90 -2.58
N SER A 25 -3.73 11.16 -3.89
CA SER A 25 -3.43 10.17 -4.91
C SER A 25 -2.09 9.50 -4.56
N ARG A 26 -2.15 8.20 -4.29
CA ARG A 26 -0.97 7.43 -3.90
C ARG A 26 -0.18 7.11 -5.17
N PRO A 27 1.15 7.32 -5.18
CA PRO A 27 1.97 6.93 -6.32
C PRO A 27 1.91 5.41 -6.49
N LEU A 28 1.94 4.95 -7.75
CA LEU A 28 1.99 3.53 -8.07
C LEU A 28 3.39 3.01 -7.71
N LYS A 29 3.46 1.96 -6.89
CA LYS A 29 4.72 1.35 -6.46
C LYS A 29 4.78 -0.08 -6.97
N LEU A 30 5.85 -0.41 -7.69
CA LEU A 30 6.13 -1.73 -8.20
C LEU A 30 7.38 -2.31 -7.53
N SER A 31 7.53 -3.62 -7.57
CA SER A 31 8.61 -4.36 -6.90
C SER A 31 9.66 -4.88 -7.88
N GLY A 32 10.86 -5.12 -7.34
CA GLY A 32 12.04 -5.62 -8.02
C GLY A 32 13.18 -5.73 -7.02
N LEU A 33 14.43 -5.74 -7.48
CA LEU A 33 15.58 -5.54 -6.58
C LEU A 33 15.59 -4.12 -6.02
N GLU A 34 15.15 -3.16 -6.83
CA GLU A 34 14.93 -1.76 -6.44
C GLU A 34 13.47 -1.39 -6.71
N PRO A 35 12.83 -0.58 -5.84
CA PRO A 35 11.44 -0.19 -6.02
C PRO A 35 11.29 0.82 -7.16
N LEU A 36 10.33 0.57 -8.06
CA LEU A 36 9.92 1.54 -9.08
C LEU A 36 8.68 2.30 -8.59
N VAL A 37 8.83 3.61 -8.39
CA VAL A 37 7.76 4.51 -7.96
C VAL A 37 7.35 5.40 -9.13
N ILE A 38 6.10 5.28 -9.57
CA ILE A 38 5.53 6.05 -10.68
C ILE A 38 4.65 7.15 -10.09
N THR A 39 4.97 8.40 -10.46
CA THR A 39 4.32 9.64 -10.04
C THR A 39 3.72 10.38 -11.24
N PRO A 40 2.86 11.40 -11.04
CA PRO A 40 2.34 12.21 -12.14
C PRO A 40 3.41 12.90 -12.99
N GLU A 41 4.59 13.13 -12.44
CA GLU A 41 5.73 13.76 -13.12
C GLU A 41 6.63 12.74 -13.84
N SER A 42 6.34 11.44 -13.72
CA SER A 42 7.08 10.40 -14.41
C SER A 42 6.83 10.47 -15.92
N ASN A 43 7.89 10.27 -16.70
CA ASN A 43 7.78 10.13 -18.16
C ASN A 43 7.10 8.80 -18.54
N PHE A 44 7.08 8.49 -19.85
CA PHE A 44 6.62 7.20 -20.32
C PHE A 44 7.48 6.05 -19.78
N ILE A 45 6.83 5.07 -19.17
CA ILE A 45 7.47 3.86 -18.66
C ILE A 45 7.28 2.75 -19.67
N ASN A 46 8.38 2.28 -20.24
CA ASN A 46 8.37 1.13 -21.15
C ASN A 46 8.14 -0.17 -20.36
N VAL A 47 7.23 -1.01 -20.84
CA VAL A 47 6.98 -2.36 -20.31
C VAL A 47 7.42 -3.38 -21.36
N GLY A 48 8.32 -4.29 -20.99
CA GLY A 48 8.86 -5.27 -21.93
C GLY A 48 7.85 -6.37 -22.28
N GLU A 49 7.57 -6.55 -23.56
CA GLU A 49 6.62 -7.57 -24.06
C GLU A 49 7.29 -8.89 -24.50
N ARG A 50 8.60 -8.87 -24.76
CA ARG A 50 9.32 -9.97 -25.43
C ARG A 50 9.32 -11.29 -24.67
N THR A 51 9.03 -11.26 -23.37
CA THR A 51 8.91 -12.44 -22.48
C THR A 51 7.49 -12.98 -22.44
N ASN A 52 6.75 -12.85 -23.54
CA ASN A 52 5.46 -13.48 -23.76
C ASN A 52 5.61 -14.63 -24.77
N VAL A 53 5.20 -15.85 -24.39
CA VAL A 53 5.41 -17.06 -25.21
C VAL A 53 4.68 -17.00 -26.55
N ALA A 54 3.44 -16.51 -26.58
CA ALA A 54 2.66 -16.42 -27.81
C ALA A 54 3.19 -15.33 -28.75
N GLY A 55 3.70 -14.22 -28.19
CA GLY A 55 4.16 -13.06 -28.95
C GLY A 55 5.64 -13.09 -29.33
N SER A 56 6.41 -14.07 -28.90
CA SER A 56 7.87 -14.06 -29.04
C SER A 56 8.40 -15.32 -29.70
N ARG A 57 8.91 -15.17 -30.92
CA ARG A 57 9.51 -16.27 -31.71
C ARG A 57 10.67 -16.98 -30.98
N LYS A 58 11.32 -16.33 -30.02
CA LYS A 58 12.41 -16.93 -29.24
C LYS A 58 11.92 -18.02 -28.26
N PHE A 59 10.63 -18.03 -27.95
CA PHE A 59 10.00 -18.98 -27.02
C PHE A 59 9.20 -20.09 -27.75
N LEU A 60 9.29 -20.17 -29.08
CA LEU A 60 8.74 -21.24 -29.92
C LEU A 60 9.77 -22.32 -30.24
#